data_AF-A0A0A8E647-F1
#
_entry.id   AF-A0A0A8E647-F1
#
_cell.length_a   1.000
_cell.length_b   1.000
_cell.length_c   1.000
_cell.angle_alpha   90.00
_cell.angle_beta   90.00
_cell.angle_gamma   90.00
#
_symmetry.space_group_name_H-M   'P 1'
#
loop_
_entity.id
_entity.type
_entity.pdbx_description
1 polymer ?
#
loop_
_entity_poly.entity_id
_entity_poly.type
_entity_poly.pdbx_seq_one_letter_code
_entity_poly.pdbx_strand_id
1 'polypeptide(L)'
;MRILNKITAGFIIITLTNTLAQAETEVYSWRAENGNVVFSETKPSEDIDYKIINVGQPTVVDTKSPEDSKGDEVVKIEQNDIQKLNNSQLAEENKQVLKENQNDLDIQVTSPADEANIFTKETYIPIKTNPALTANDKPTFIVNGNSVSASFENGYWQIARPTPGKNEIIISGQTADGRNINQVTDSVFYIKNGWLQQSKNTGN
;
A
#
# COMPACT_ATOMS: atom_id res chain seq x y z
N MET A 1 -43.81 80.50 -2.05
CA MET A 1 -43.29 79.25 -2.65
C MET A 1 -41.77 79.42 -2.73
N ARG A 2 -40.93 78.93 -1.78
CA ARG A 2 -40.46 77.54 -1.56
C ARG A 2 -39.97 76.92 -2.90
N ILE A 3 -38.72 76.49 -3.12
CA ILE A 3 -37.65 75.92 -2.26
C ILE A 3 -36.27 76.01 -2.96
N LEU A 4 -35.25 76.09 -2.10
CA LEU A 4 -33.80 75.89 -2.25
C LEU A 4 -33.42 74.53 -2.91
N ASN A 5 -32.52 74.48 -3.91
CA ASN A 5 -31.91 73.22 -4.34
C ASN A 5 -30.43 73.11 -3.91
N LYS A 6 -30.17 72.02 -3.19
CA LYS A 6 -28.95 71.71 -2.44
C LYS A 6 -27.89 71.04 -3.31
N ILE A 7 -26.63 71.26 -2.90
CA ILE A 7 -25.41 70.54 -3.26
C ILE A 7 -25.50 69.09 -2.76
N THR A 8 -25.10 68.12 -3.58
CA THR A 8 -24.61 66.83 -3.06
C THR A 8 -23.47 66.29 -3.94
N ALA A 9 -22.25 66.43 -3.46
CA ALA A 9 -21.07 65.77 -4.00
C ALA A 9 -21.11 64.28 -3.62
N GLY A 10 -21.03 63.39 -4.61
CA GLY A 10 -20.99 61.95 -4.40
C GLY A 10 -19.59 61.48 -4.01
N PHE A 11 -19.46 60.92 -2.81
CA PHE A 11 -18.27 60.22 -2.32
C PHE A 11 -18.32 58.77 -2.82
N ILE A 12 -17.40 58.38 -3.70
CA ILE A 12 -17.25 56.98 -4.14
C ILE A 12 -16.26 56.30 -3.19
N ILE A 13 -16.77 55.41 -2.33
CA ILE A 13 -15.95 54.54 -1.48
C ILE A 13 -15.64 53.27 -2.28
N ILE A 14 -14.40 53.12 -2.71
CA ILE A 14 -13.88 51.89 -3.32
C ILE A 14 -13.40 50.99 -2.18
N THR A 15 -14.20 50.00 -1.81
CA THR A 15 -13.78 48.93 -0.89
C THR A 15 -12.94 47.92 -1.67
N LEU A 16 -11.61 47.98 -1.49
CA LEU A 16 -10.70 46.91 -1.88
C LEU A 16 -10.87 45.73 -0.91
N THR A 17 -11.59 44.69 -1.33
CA THR A 17 -11.58 43.40 -0.64
C THR A 17 -10.36 42.61 -1.10
N ASN A 18 -9.34 42.51 -0.26
CA ASN A 18 -8.24 41.56 -0.45
C ASN A 18 -8.78 40.15 -0.19
N THR A 19 -9.04 39.39 -1.24
CA THR A 19 -9.25 37.94 -1.13
C THR A 19 -7.89 37.28 -0.92
N LEU A 20 -7.61 36.87 0.32
CA LEU A 20 -6.53 35.94 0.62
C LEU A 20 -6.87 34.60 -0.03
N ALA A 21 -6.19 34.25 -1.12
CA ALA A 21 -6.29 32.92 -1.72
C ALA A 21 -5.69 31.92 -0.74
N GLN A 22 -6.52 31.06 -0.17
CA GLN A 22 -6.08 29.88 0.58
C GLN A 22 -5.58 28.88 -0.46
N ALA A 23 -4.28 28.67 -0.56
CA ALA A 23 -3.71 27.62 -1.40
C ALA A 23 -3.87 26.30 -0.65
N GLU A 24 -4.76 25.43 -1.14
CA GLU A 24 -4.74 24.01 -0.78
C GLU A 24 -3.47 23.41 -1.42
N THR A 25 -2.51 22.98 -0.60
CA THR A 25 -1.30 22.36 -1.11
C THR A 25 -1.63 20.93 -1.55
N GLU A 26 -1.63 20.68 -2.86
CA GLU A 26 -1.73 19.33 -3.40
C GLU A 26 -0.35 18.65 -3.33
N VAL A 27 -0.27 17.48 -2.69
CA VAL A 27 0.95 16.66 -2.72
C VAL A 27 0.68 15.43 -3.59
N TYR A 28 1.46 15.26 -4.64
CA TYR A 28 1.38 14.11 -5.52
C TYR A 28 2.22 12.95 -4.98
N SER A 29 1.70 11.73 -5.15
CA SER A 29 2.30 10.48 -4.71
C SER A 29 2.38 9.52 -5.88
N TRP A 30 3.57 8.98 -6.16
CA TRP A 30 3.76 7.95 -7.19
C TRP A 30 4.89 6.98 -6.79
N ARG A 31 5.02 5.88 -7.54
CA ARG A 31 6.10 4.92 -7.38
C ARG A 31 7.19 5.18 -8.42
N ALA A 32 8.41 5.45 -7.97
CA ALA A 32 9.57 5.59 -8.85
C ALA A 32 10.02 4.22 -9.40
N GLU A 33 10.81 4.22 -10.47
CA GLU A 33 11.33 3.00 -11.13
C GLU A 33 12.08 2.06 -10.18
N ASN A 34 12.70 2.60 -9.13
CA ASN A 34 13.39 1.83 -8.10
C ASN A 34 12.45 1.20 -7.05
N GLY A 35 11.14 1.33 -7.22
CA GLY A 35 10.11 0.79 -6.32
C GLY A 35 9.81 1.67 -5.11
N ASN A 36 10.50 2.79 -4.90
CA ASN A 36 10.23 3.70 -3.78
C ASN A 36 8.99 4.56 -4.04
N VAL A 37 8.25 4.87 -2.98
CA VAL A 37 7.15 5.85 -3.03
C VAL A 37 7.74 7.24 -2.88
N VAL A 38 7.42 8.12 -3.83
CA VAL A 38 7.84 9.53 -3.86
C VAL A 38 6.64 10.41 -3.56
N PHE A 39 6.87 11.47 -2.77
CA PHE A 39 5.90 12.53 -2.49
C PHE A 39 6.49 13.85 -3.00
N SER A 40 5.72 14.61 -3.78
CA SER A 40 6.15 15.92 -4.28
C SER A 40 4.99 16.87 -4.45
N GLU A 41 5.22 18.15 -4.19
CA GLU A 41 4.28 19.24 -4.53
C GLU A 41 4.27 19.53 -6.04
N THR A 42 5.22 18.97 -6.80
CA THR A 42 5.27 19.09 -8.26
C THR A 42 4.64 17.86 -8.89
N LYS A 43 3.66 18.10 -9.76
CA LYS A 43 3.00 17.04 -10.55
C LYS A 43 4.05 16.28 -11.39
N PRO A 44 4.09 14.94 -11.33
CA PRO A 44 4.99 14.15 -12.16
C PRO A 44 4.60 14.23 -13.65
N SER A 45 5.45 13.70 -14.53
CA SER A 45 5.18 13.65 -15.97
C SER A 45 3.91 12.84 -16.27
N GLU A 46 3.24 13.13 -17.39
CA GLU A 46 1.91 12.56 -17.74
C GLU A 46 1.94 11.03 -17.95
N ASP A 47 3.12 10.45 -18.15
CA ASP A 47 3.36 9.01 -18.31
C ASP A 47 3.48 8.26 -16.98
N ILE A 48 3.45 8.97 -15.84
CA ILE A 48 3.54 8.37 -14.51
C ILE A 48 2.16 8.40 -13.86
N ASP A 49 1.61 7.23 -13.55
CA ASP A 49 0.41 7.13 -12.73
C ASP A 49 0.69 7.69 -11.32
N TYR A 50 -0.11 8.68 -10.92
CA TYR A 50 0.04 9.37 -9.65
C TYR A 50 -1.31 9.52 -8.93
N LYS A 51 -1.25 9.74 -7.63
CA LYS A 51 -2.40 10.12 -6.80
C LYS A 51 -2.15 11.43 -6.07
N ILE A 52 -3.23 12.12 -5.74
CA ILE A 52 -3.18 13.37 -4.96
C ILE A 52 -3.44 13.01 -3.49
N ILE A 53 -2.57 13.49 -2.62
CA ILE A 53 -2.63 13.38 -1.17
C ILE A 53 -3.01 14.76 -0.64
N ASN A 54 -4.06 14.80 0.18
CA ASN A 54 -4.50 16.02 0.82
C ASN A 54 -3.73 16.20 2.14
N VAL A 55 -2.85 17.20 2.22
CA VAL A 55 -2.07 17.47 3.44
C VAL A 55 -2.79 18.39 4.43
N GLY A 56 -4.01 18.81 4.12
CA GLY A 56 -4.80 19.72 4.94
C GLY A 56 -4.26 21.15 4.92
N GLN A 57 -4.90 22.02 5.69
CA GLN A 57 -4.43 23.39 5.86
C GLN A 57 -3.28 23.44 6.87
N PRO A 58 -2.21 24.21 6.62
CA PRO A 58 -1.20 24.44 7.63
C PRO A 58 -1.85 25.08 8.86
N THR A 59 -1.63 24.50 10.04
CA THR A 59 -2.04 25.15 11.29
C THR A 59 -1.13 26.34 11.53
N VAL A 60 -1.58 27.53 11.11
CA VAL A 60 -0.88 28.78 11.40
C VAL A 60 -1.08 29.08 12.89
N VAL A 61 -0.02 28.90 13.68
CA VAL A 61 0.03 29.43 15.03
C VAL A 61 0.23 30.93 14.90
N ASP A 62 -0.81 31.70 15.18
CA ASP A 62 -0.77 33.16 15.18
C ASP A 62 0.14 33.64 16.32
N THR A 63 1.44 33.69 16.06
CA THR A 63 2.39 34.34 16.96
C THR A 63 2.19 35.84 16.77
N LYS A 64 1.29 36.42 17.57
CA LYS A 64 1.19 37.87 17.70
C LYS A 64 2.62 38.41 17.86
N SER A 65 2.97 39.35 16.99
CA SER A 65 4.27 40.02 16.97
C SER A 65 4.72 40.30 18.41
N PRO A 66 5.95 39.90 18.82
CA PRO A 66 6.32 39.86 20.21
C PRO A 66 6.29 41.28 20.80
N GLU A 67 5.31 41.55 21.65
CA GLU A 67 5.50 42.53 22.71
C GLU A 67 6.49 41.90 23.69
N ASP A 68 7.74 42.36 23.63
CA ASP A 68 8.82 42.19 24.61
C ASP A 68 8.70 40.94 25.50
N SER A 69 8.92 39.76 24.91
CA SER A 69 8.98 38.51 25.66
C SER A 69 10.29 38.43 26.44
N LYS A 70 10.24 38.78 27.73
CA LYS A 70 11.19 38.22 28.70
C LYS A 70 10.89 36.73 28.86
N GLY A 71 11.76 35.88 28.31
CA GLY A 71 11.88 34.49 28.70
C GLY A 71 11.54 33.49 27.59
N ASP A 72 12.48 32.57 27.37
CA ASP A 72 12.39 31.35 26.55
C ASP A 72 11.24 30.43 26.98
N GLU A 73 9.99 30.82 26.72
CA GLU A 73 8.89 29.86 26.85
C GLU A 73 8.89 28.91 25.64
N VAL A 74 9.51 27.75 25.88
CA VAL A 74 9.41 26.57 25.02
C VAL A 74 7.93 26.27 24.78
N VAL A 75 7.49 26.44 23.53
CA VAL A 75 6.16 26.02 23.07
C VAL A 75 6.02 24.53 23.35
N LYS A 76 5.24 24.16 24.37
CA LYS A 76 4.95 22.76 24.69
C LYS A 76 3.80 22.27 23.83
N ILE A 77 4.13 21.52 22.78
CA ILE A 77 3.15 20.72 22.04
C ILE A 77 2.79 19.53 22.91
N GLU A 78 1.54 19.43 23.36
CA GLU A 78 1.08 18.28 24.14
C GLU A 78 0.96 17.05 23.22
N GLN A 79 1.49 15.89 23.66
CA GLN A 79 1.43 14.64 22.89
C GLN A 79 0.00 14.22 22.51
N ASN A 80 -1.00 14.66 23.28
CA ASN A 80 -2.41 14.36 23.02
C ASN A 80 -2.93 15.06 21.74
N ASP A 81 -2.35 16.21 21.37
CA ASP A 81 -2.70 16.90 20.13
C ASP A 81 -2.10 16.22 18.89
N ILE A 82 -0.95 15.54 19.05
CA ILE A 82 -0.34 14.71 18.00
C ILE A 82 -1.18 13.43 17.78
N GLN A 83 -1.73 12.84 18.83
CA GLN A 83 -2.58 11.64 18.72
C GLN A 83 -3.91 11.90 18.00
N LYS A 84 -4.48 13.11 18.13
CA LYS A 84 -5.68 13.52 17.38
C LYS A 84 -5.42 13.61 15.86
N LEU A 85 -4.20 13.97 15.44
CA LEU A 85 -3.82 14.07 14.03
C LEU A 85 -3.69 12.69 13.36
N ASN A 86 -3.10 11.72 14.06
CA ASN A 86 -2.95 10.35 13.56
C ASN A 86 -4.27 9.59 13.36
N ASN A 87 -5.32 9.96 14.11
CA ASN A 87 -6.66 9.39 14.01
C ASN A 87 -7.67 10.32 13.31
N SER A 88 -7.18 11.36 12.63
CA SER A 88 -8.05 12.27 11.89
C SER A 88 -8.64 11.58 10.66
N GLN A 89 -9.83 12.01 10.25
CA GLN A 89 -10.46 11.52 9.01
C GLN A 89 -9.53 11.67 7.80
N LEU A 90 -8.79 12.79 7.74
CA LEU A 90 -7.80 13.07 6.70
C LEU A 90 -6.65 12.05 6.70
N ALA A 91 -6.17 11.63 7.87
CA ALA A 91 -5.12 10.62 7.97
C ALA A 91 -5.60 9.25 7.47
N GLU A 92 -6.86 8.87 7.74
CA GLU A 92 -7.42 7.61 7.24
C GLU A 92 -7.68 7.67 5.73
N GLU A 93 -8.18 8.79 5.21
CA GLU A 93 -8.34 9.02 3.77
C GLU A 93 -6.98 8.92 3.04
N ASN A 94 -5.95 9.60 3.54
CA ASN A 94 -4.61 9.52 2.98
C ASN A 94 -4.02 8.10 3.06
N LYS A 95 -4.26 7.38 4.16
CA LYS A 95 -3.83 5.99 4.31
C LYS A 95 -4.54 5.07 3.30
N GLN A 96 -5.81 5.30 3.02
CA GLN A 96 -6.56 4.56 2.00
C GLN A 96 -6.01 4.86 0.60
N VAL A 97 -5.80 6.12 0.25
CA VAL A 97 -5.20 6.54 -1.03
C VAL A 97 -3.82 5.89 -1.23
N LEU A 98 -3.02 5.81 -0.16
CA LEU A 98 -1.70 5.18 -0.18
C LEU A 98 -1.77 3.65 -0.31
N LYS A 99 -2.71 2.98 0.36
CA LYS A 99 -2.96 1.54 0.18
C LYS A 99 -3.39 1.22 -1.25
N GLU A 100 -4.26 2.04 -1.83
CA GLU A 100 -4.64 1.88 -3.23
C GLU A 100 -3.50 2.26 -4.21
N ASN A 101 -2.42 2.90 -3.74
CA ASN A 101 -1.19 3.13 -4.51
C ASN A 101 -0.21 1.93 -4.40
N GLN A 102 -0.56 0.92 -3.60
CA GLN A 102 0.10 -0.38 -3.61
C GLN A 102 -0.57 -1.21 -4.70
N ASN A 103 0.03 -1.22 -5.89
CA ASN A 103 -0.33 -2.16 -6.94
C ASN A 103 0.09 -3.56 -6.47
N ASP A 104 -0.73 -4.17 -5.63
CA ASP A 104 -0.52 -5.50 -5.12
C ASP A 104 -1.28 -6.51 -5.99
N LEU A 105 -0.65 -7.65 -6.23
CA LEU A 105 -1.25 -8.78 -6.90
C LEU A 105 -1.60 -9.82 -5.83
N ASP A 106 -2.88 -9.86 -5.51
CA ASP A 106 -3.46 -10.89 -4.68
C ASP A 106 -3.54 -12.21 -5.48
N ILE A 107 -2.88 -13.25 -4.98
CA ILE A 107 -2.85 -14.59 -5.58
C ILE A 107 -3.41 -15.65 -4.65
N GLN A 108 -3.96 -16.70 -5.25
CA GLN A 108 -4.38 -17.92 -4.57
C GLN A 108 -3.63 -19.11 -5.14
N VAL A 109 -3.07 -19.97 -4.28
CA VAL A 109 -2.51 -21.26 -4.71
C VAL A 109 -3.64 -22.21 -5.10
N THR A 110 -3.63 -22.69 -6.34
CA THR A 110 -4.61 -23.65 -6.87
C THR A 110 -4.03 -25.05 -7.04
N SER A 111 -2.71 -25.18 -7.02
CA SER A 111 -2.02 -26.46 -7.00
C SER A 111 -0.70 -26.36 -6.24
N PRO A 112 -0.40 -27.26 -5.29
CA PRO A 112 -1.31 -28.26 -4.74
C PRO A 112 -2.62 -27.65 -4.24
N ALA A 113 -3.72 -28.39 -4.35
CA ALA A 113 -4.98 -27.92 -3.78
C ALA A 113 -4.84 -27.87 -2.24
N ASP A 114 -5.61 -27.00 -1.61
CA ASP A 114 -5.63 -26.94 -0.15
C ASP A 114 -6.06 -28.29 0.44
N GLU A 115 -5.37 -28.68 1.50
CA GLU A 115 -5.42 -29.98 2.16
C GLU A 115 -5.11 -31.21 1.29
N ALA A 116 -4.52 -31.03 0.09
CA ALA A 116 -4.24 -32.14 -0.81
C ALA A 116 -3.27 -33.16 -0.20
N ASN A 117 -3.54 -34.45 -0.42
CA ASN A 117 -2.63 -35.54 -0.09
C ASN A 117 -1.81 -35.92 -1.33
N ILE A 118 -0.50 -35.66 -1.28
CA ILE A 118 0.44 -35.88 -2.37
C ILE A 118 1.25 -37.15 -2.10
N PHE A 119 1.18 -38.12 -3.03
CA PHE A 119 1.85 -39.42 -2.92
C PHE A 119 3.04 -39.60 -3.89
N THR A 120 3.41 -38.54 -4.62
CA THR A 120 4.46 -38.63 -5.66
C THR A 120 5.87 -38.83 -5.09
N LYS A 121 6.70 -39.52 -5.87
CA LYS A 121 8.16 -39.64 -5.68
C LYS A 121 8.95 -38.58 -6.46
N GLU A 122 8.26 -37.73 -7.21
CA GLU A 122 8.90 -36.66 -7.97
C GLU A 122 9.71 -35.75 -7.06
N THR A 123 10.84 -35.29 -7.57
CA THR A 123 11.77 -34.43 -6.82
C THR A 123 11.22 -33.03 -6.63
N TYR A 124 10.27 -32.62 -7.48
CA TYR A 124 9.68 -31.29 -7.49
C TYR A 124 8.17 -31.36 -7.41
N ILE A 125 7.56 -30.31 -6.85
CA ILE A 125 6.12 -30.12 -6.78
C ILE A 125 5.77 -28.89 -7.63
N PRO A 126 4.88 -29.04 -8.63
CA PRO A 126 4.40 -27.90 -9.41
C PRO A 126 3.47 -27.04 -8.58
N ILE A 127 3.72 -25.73 -8.59
CA ILE A 127 2.91 -24.70 -7.96
C ILE A 127 2.13 -23.96 -9.04
N LYS A 128 0.81 -23.90 -8.86
CA LYS A 128 -0.10 -23.12 -9.70
C LYS A 128 -0.80 -22.07 -8.86
N THR A 129 -0.91 -20.86 -9.40
CA THR A 129 -1.59 -19.74 -8.76
C THR A 129 -2.70 -19.21 -9.65
N ASN A 130 -3.67 -18.52 -9.04
CA ASN A 130 -4.63 -17.69 -9.73
C ASN A 130 -4.63 -16.28 -9.10
N PRO A 131 -4.31 -15.22 -9.87
CA PRO A 131 -3.79 -15.25 -11.23
C PRO A 131 -2.46 -16.00 -11.36
N ALA A 132 -2.17 -16.50 -12.57
CA ALA A 132 -0.98 -17.30 -12.83
C ALA A 132 0.28 -16.42 -12.83
N LEU A 133 1.26 -16.80 -12.02
CA LEU A 133 2.60 -16.22 -12.07
C LEU A 133 3.36 -16.73 -13.31
N THR A 134 4.19 -15.86 -13.87
CA THR A 134 4.96 -16.08 -15.09
C THR A 134 6.45 -16.26 -14.79
N ALA A 135 7.22 -16.68 -15.80
CA ALA A 135 8.67 -16.84 -15.70
C ALA A 135 9.44 -15.54 -15.39
N ASN A 136 8.86 -14.39 -15.73
CA ASN A 136 9.49 -13.08 -15.56
C ASN A 136 9.23 -12.48 -14.17
N ASP A 137 8.28 -13.05 -13.42
CA ASP A 137 8.02 -12.66 -12.05
C ASP A 137 9.16 -13.16 -11.15
N LYS A 138 9.30 -12.53 -9.98
CA LYS A 138 10.30 -12.85 -8.96
C LYS A 138 9.62 -13.28 -7.66
N PRO A 139 8.87 -14.39 -7.66
CA PRO A 139 8.27 -14.90 -6.44
C PRO A 139 9.32 -15.49 -5.50
N THR A 140 9.07 -15.36 -4.20
CA THR A 140 9.76 -16.06 -3.14
C THR A 140 8.80 -17.10 -2.58
N PHE A 141 9.21 -18.36 -2.61
CA PHE A 141 8.46 -19.47 -2.05
C PHE A 141 8.99 -19.78 -0.65
N ILE A 142 8.07 -19.84 0.31
CA ILE A 142 8.36 -20.18 1.70
C ILE A 142 7.55 -21.42 2.03
N VAL A 143 8.24 -22.50 2.45
CA VAL A 143 7.60 -23.74 2.89
C VAL A 143 7.95 -24.00 4.34
N ASN A 144 6.94 -24.13 5.19
CA ASN A 144 7.11 -24.29 6.65
C ASN A 144 8.05 -23.23 7.26
N GLY A 145 7.91 -21.98 6.83
CA GLY A 145 8.74 -20.86 7.29
C GLY A 145 10.15 -20.77 6.68
N ASN A 146 10.56 -21.71 5.81
CA ASN A 146 11.87 -21.68 5.16
C ASN A 146 11.75 -21.29 3.69
N SER A 147 12.56 -20.34 3.23
CA SER A 147 12.63 -20.03 1.80
C SER A 147 13.19 -21.23 1.03
N VAL A 148 12.52 -21.61 -0.06
CA VAL A 148 12.91 -22.73 -0.92
C VAL A 148 13.21 -22.23 -2.32
N SER A 149 14.20 -22.85 -2.96
CA SER A 149 14.48 -22.58 -4.37
C SER A 149 13.35 -23.08 -5.26
N ALA A 150 13.03 -22.31 -6.29
CA ALA A 150 12.06 -22.66 -7.30
C ALA A 150 12.59 -22.38 -8.72
N SER A 151 12.19 -23.18 -9.69
CA SER A 151 12.44 -22.96 -11.12
C SER A 151 11.13 -22.86 -11.89
N PHE A 152 11.08 -22.06 -12.96
CA PHE A 152 9.91 -22.01 -13.83
C PHE A 152 10.09 -22.96 -15.01
N GLU A 153 9.30 -24.03 -15.06
CA GLU A 153 9.37 -25.08 -16.07
C GLU A 153 7.98 -25.54 -16.47
N ASN A 154 7.78 -25.79 -17.78
CA ASN A 154 6.51 -26.28 -18.33
C ASN A 154 5.28 -25.41 -17.96
N GLY A 155 5.48 -24.10 -17.81
CA GLY A 155 4.41 -23.15 -17.48
C GLY A 155 4.06 -23.07 -15.99
N TYR A 156 4.85 -23.70 -15.10
CA TYR A 156 4.60 -23.72 -13.67
C TYR A 156 5.89 -23.48 -12.88
N TRP A 157 5.76 -22.87 -11.70
CA TRP A 157 6.86 -22.82 -10.75
C TRP A 157 7.01 -24.18 -10.08
N GLN A 158 8.22 -24.69 -9.99
CA GLN A 158 8.56 -25.99 -9.42
C GLN A 158 9.36 -25.74 -8.14
N ILE A 159 8.85 -26.20 -6.99
CA ILE A 159 9.61 -26.18 -5.74
C ILE A 159 10.17 -27.56 -5.45
N ALA A 160 11.32 -27.64 -4.76
CA ALA A 160 11.82 -28.92 -4.28
C ALA A 160 10.78 -29.59 -3.36
N ARG A 161 10.62 -30.91 -3.50
CA ARG A 161 9.66 -31.70 -2.70
C ARG A 161 9.97 -31.55 -1.21
N PRO A 162 9.02 -31.01 -0.41
CA PRO A 162 9.21 -30.88 1.03
C PRO A 162 9.28 -32.22 1.75
N THR A 163 9.63 -32.18 3.03
CA THR A 163 9.65 -33.38 3.87
C THR A 163 8.24 -33.97 4.01
N PRO A 164 8.12 -35.29 4.18
CA PRO A 164 6.85 -35.96 4.44
C PRO A 164 6.17 -35.40 5.69
N GLY A 165 4.86 -35.11 5.60
CA GLY A 165 4.09 -34.48 6.67
C GLY A 165 3.16 -33.38 6.17
N LYS A 166 2.62 -32.60 7.11
CA LYS A 166 1.91 -31.34 6.83
C LYS A 166 2.93 -30.32 6.35
N ASN A 167 2.63 -29.65 5.24
CA ASN A 167 3.44 -28.59 4.70
C ASN A 167 2.54 -27.38 4.41
N GLU A 168 3.02 -26.20 4.78
CA GLU A 168 2.37 -24.93 4.50
C GLU A 168 3.23 -24.16 3.51
N ILE A 169 2.60 -23.59 2.48
CA ILE A 169 3.26 -22.76 1.48
C ILE A 169 2.71 -21.34 1.49
N ILE A 170 3.65 -20.40 1.47
CA ILE A 170 3.42 -18.97 1.35
C ILE A 170 4.26 -18.48 0.16
N ILE A 171 3.64 -17.68 -0.69
CA ILE A 171 4.25 -17.05 -1.85
C ILE A 171 4.19 -15.54 -1.67
N SER A 172 5.34 -14.90 -1.81
CA SER A 172 5.48 -13.44 -1.82
C SER A 172 6.44 -13.02 -2.94
N GLY A 173 6.82 -11.75 -3.01
CA GLY A 173 7.82 -11.26 -3.96
C GLY A 173 7.25 -10.18 -4.86
N GLN A 174 7.73 -10.13 -6.10
CA GLN A 174 7.31 -9.10 -7.06
C GLN A 174 7.01 -9.69 -8.42
N THR A 175 6.02 -9.14 -9.12
CA THR A 175 5.77 -9.43 -10.53
C THR A 175 6.77 -8.72 -11.43
N ALA A 176 6.80 -9.07 -12.72
CA ALA A 176 7.66 -8.44 -13.72
C ALA A 176 7.41 -6.93 -13.88
N ASP A 177 6.16 -6.49 -13.67
CA ASP A 177 5.74 -5.08 -13.68
C ASP A 177 5.90 -4.37 -12.32
N GLY A 178 6.54 -5.03 -11.34
CA GLY A 178 6.90 -4.42 -10.06
C GLY A 178 5.79 -4.41 -9.01
N ARG A 179 4.69 -5.14 -9.22
CA ARG A 179 3.62 -5.33 -8.22
C ARG A 179 4.07 -6.27 -7.13
N ASN A 180 3.70 -6.01 -5.88
CA ASN A 180 4.00 -6.98 -4.82
C ASN A 180 3.06 -8.17 -4.96
N ILE A 181 3.58 -9.38 -4.80
CA ILE A 181 2.78 -10.60 -4.78
C ILE A 181 2.36 -10.84 -3.34
N ASN A 182 1.05 -10.88 -3.10
CA ASN A 182 0.47 -11.19 -1.80
C ASN A 182 -0.38 -12.46 -1.93
N GLN A 183 -0.10 -13.48 -1.11
CA GLN A 183 -0.96 -14.64 -1.06
C GLN A 183 -2.16 -14.37 -0.15
N VAL A 184 -3.37 -14.52 -0.70
CA VAL A 184 -4.63 -14.20 0.02
C VAL A 184 -4.90 -15.18 1.16
N THR A 185 -4.47 -16.43 1.02
CA THR A 185 -4.70 -17.48 2.01
C THR A 185 -3.55 -18.45 1.97
N ASP A 186 -2.99 -18.76 3.15
CA ASP A 186 -1.97 -19.80 3.32
C ASP A 186 -2.52 -21.13 2.80
N SER A 187 -1.71 -21.86 2.04
CA SER A 187 -2.12 -23.14 1.46
C SER A 187 -1.41 -24.26 2.17
N VAL A 188 -2.18 -25.26 2.61
CA VAL A 188 -1.65 -26.43 3.31
C VAL A 188 -1.77 -27.65 2.41
N PHE A 189 -0.74 -28.49 2.38
CA PHE A 189 -0.80 -29.80 1.71
C PHE A 189 0.00 -30.84 2.48
N TYR A 190 -0.24 -32.12 2.18
CA TYR A 190 0.34 -33.24 2.91
C TYR A 190 1.17 -34.12 1.99
N ILE A 191 2.48 -34.17 2.23
CA ILE A 191 3.36 -35.11 1.55
C ILE A 191 3.28 -36.45 2.29
N LYS A 192 2.86 -37.51 1.59
CA LYS A 192 2.80 -38.87 2.15
C LYS A 192 3.99 -39.70 1.66
N ASN A 193 4.54 -40.50 2.56
CA ASN A 193 5.47 -41.57 2.21
C ASN A 193 4.69 -42.74 1.62
N GLY A 194 4.34 -42.65 0.34
CA GLY A 194 3.65 -43.71 -0.37
C GLY A 194 4.56 -44.94 -0.53
N TRP A 195 4.45 -45.90 0.39
CA TRP A 195 4.50 -47.36 0.14
C TRP A 195 4.06 -48.18 1.38
N LEU A 196 4.37 -47.75 2.61
CA LEU A 196 4.09 -48.54 3.83
C LEU A 196 2.60 -48.69 4.21
N GLN A 197 1.70 -47.82 3.72
CA GLN A 197 0.27 -47.91 4.03
C GLN A 197 -0.57 -48.57 2.93
N GLN A 198 -0.17 -48.49 1.66
CA GLN A 198 -0.90 -49.18 0.59
C GLN A 198 -0.67 -50.70 0.65
N SER A 199 0.54 -51.16 0.98
CA SER A 199 0.81 -52.60 1.13
C SER A 199 0.08 -53.25 2.33
N LYS A 200 -0.40 -52.45 3.30
CA LYS A 200 -1.19 -52.96 4.44
C LYS A 200 -2.68 -53.09 4.13
N ASN A 201 -3.21 -52.35 3.14
CA ASN A 201 -4.64 -52.37 2.80
C ASN A 201 -4.99 -53.27 1.60
N THR A 202 -4.01 -53.87 0.93
CA THR A 202 -4.24 -54.85 -0.16
C THR A 202 -3.93 -56.30 0.24
N GLY A 203 -3.77 -56.58 1.54
CA GLY A 203 -3.63 -57.94 2.05
C GLY A 203 -4.98 -58.64 2.15
N ASN A 204 -5.44 -59.20 1.02
CA ASN A 204 -6.32 -60.37 1.00
C ASN A 204 -5.48 -61.64 1.06
#